data_AF-A0A968PUB4-F1
#
_entry.id   AF-A0A968PUB4-F1
#
_cell.length_a   1.000
_cell.length_b   1.000
_cell.length_c   1.000
_cell.angle_alpha   90.00
_cell.angle_beta   90.00
_cell.angle_gamma   90.00
#
_symmetry.space_group_name_H-M   'P 1'
#
loop_
_entity.id
_entity.type
_entity.pdbx_description
1 polymer ?
#
loop_
_entity_poly.entity_id
_entity_poly.type
_entity_poly.pdbx_seq_one_letter_code
_entity_poly.pdbx_strand_id
1 'polypeptide(L)'
;MTTLAIAPSTLWVPPPASLSLSSPDVHLWCAALDRAGEDILQLYQTLSDDERDRANRFHFETDQTRFIVARGLLRNILSRYLNLDAKHFNFATRATESLL
;
A
#
# COMPACT_ATOMS: atom_id res chain seq x y z
N MET A 1 -12.91 20.10 -36.18
CA MET A 1 -12.42 20.71 -34.92
C MET A 1 -12.01 19.57 -34.00
N THR A 2 -10.72 19.25 -33.98
CA THR A 2 -10.19 18.09 -33.23
C THR A 2 -9.72 18.58 -31.87
N THR A 3 -10.47 18.29 -30.81
CA THR A 3 -10.02 18.49 -29.43
C THR A 3 -8.98 17.41 -29.13
N LEU A 4 -7.71 17.80 -29.05
CA LEU A 4 -6.63 16.92 -28.62
C LEU A 4 -6.81 16.69 -27.11
N ALA A 5 -7.09 15.45 -26.72
CA ALA A 5 -6.98 15.01 -25.33
C ALA A 5 -5.50 15.07 -24.93
N ILE A 6 -5.12 16.07 -24.16
CA ILE A 6 -3.83 16.08 -23.45
C ILE A 6 -4.03 15.16 -22.25
N ALA A 7 -3.66 13.88 -22.38
CA ALA A 7 -3.45 13.06 -21.21
C ALA A 7 -2.24 13.67 -20.46
N PRO A 8 -2.37 14.14 -19.21
CA PRO A 8 -1.21 14.59 -18.47
C PRO A 8 -0.25 13.40 -18.34
N SER A 9 0.97 13.57 -18.84
CA SER A 9 2.08 12.69 -18.49
C SER A 9 2.38 12.92 -17.01
N THR A 10 1.63 12.26 -16.14
CA THR A 10 1.79 12.33 -14.70
C THR A 10 3.15 11.72 -14.36
N LEU A 11 4.16 12.58 -14.22
CA LEU A 11 5.45 12.18 -13.67
C LEU A 11 5.21 11.74 -12.22
N TRP A 12 5.44 10.47 -11.96
CA TRP A 12 5.31 9.94 -10.61
C TRP A 12 6.50 10.43 -9.77
N VAL A 13 6.25 11.47 -8.98
CA VAL A 13 7.30 12.11 -8.17
C VAL A 13 7.52 11.36 -6.87
N PRO A 14 8.76 11.32 -6.35
CA PRO A 14 8.99 10.78 -5.02
C PRO A 14 8.21 11.59 -3.97
N PRO A 15 7.70 10.94 -2.91
CA PRO A 15 6.92 11.64 -1.90
C PRO A 15 7.79 12.66 -1.14
N PRO A 16 7.22 13.82 -0.73
CA PRO A 16 7.93 14.78 0.11
C PRO A 16 8.28 14.13 1.46
N ALA A 17 9.28 14.67 2.17
CA ALA A 17 9.75 14.10 3.44
C ALA A 17 8.62 14.07 4.49
N SER A 18 7.91 15.19 4.67
CA SER A 18 6.75 15.33 5.54
C SER A 18 5.45 15.06 4.76
N LEU A 19 4.59 14.24 5.33
CA LEU A 19 3.25 13.95 4.81
C LEU A 19 2.21 14.46 5.81
N SER A 20 1.29 15.28 5.33
CA SER A 20 0.11 15.74 6.08
C SER A 20 -1.11 15.57 5.19
N LEU A 21 -2.22 15.11 5.76
CA LEU A 21 -3.48 14.95 5.05
C LEU A 21 -4.54 15.83 5.72
N SER A 22 -5.05 16.84 5.02
CA SER A 22 -6.17 17.66 5.48
C SER A 22 -7.43 17.28 4.71
N SER A 23 -8.62 17.50 5.25
CA SER A 23 -9.84 17.40 4.43
C SER A 23 -9.93 18.63 3.53
N PRO A 24 -10.10 18.52 2.20
CA PRO A 24 -10.52 17.34 1.41
C PRO A 24 -9.41 16.68 0.55
N ASP A 25 -8.15 16.69 1.00
CA ASP A 25 -7.00 16.20 0.24
C ASP A 25 -7.08 14.71 -0.12
N VAL A 26 -6.60 14.38 -1.31
CA VAL A 26 -6.44 12.99 -1.78
C VAL A 26 -5.01 12.82 -2.30
N HIS A 27 -4.26 11.95 -1.66
CA HIS A 27 -2.91 11.58 -2.11
C HIS A 27 -2.94 10.24 -2.83
N LEU A 28 -2.51 10.22 -4.09
CA LEU A 28 -2.39 9.02 -4.90
C LEU A 28 -0.99 8.41 -4.72
N TRP A 29 -0.92 7.09 -4.60
CA TRP A 29 0.32 6.31 -4.44
C TRP A 29 0.38 5.25 -5.55
N CYS A 30 1.49 5.15 -6.27
CA CYS A 30 1.77 4.10 -7.25
C CYS A 30 3.04 3.37 -6.86
N ALA A 31 3.00 2.05 -6.95
CA ALA A 31 4.10 1.18 -6.56
C ALA A 31 4.17 -0.06 -7.45
N ALA A 32 5.38 -0.43 -7.85
CA ALA A 32 5.66 -1.72 -8.46
C ALA A 32 5.62 -2.83 -7.39
N LEU A 33 4.80 -3.85 -7.65
CA LEU A 33 4.61 -5.02 -6.76
C LEU A 33 5.55 -6.17 -7.08
N ASP A 34 6.07 -6.22 -8.31
CA ASP A 34 7.03 -7.21 -8.77
C ASP A 34 8.45 -6.78 -8.36
N ARG A 35 8.74 -6.89 -7.05
CA ARG A 35 10.07 -6.65 -6.47
C ARG A 35 10.71 -7.98 -6.09
N ALA A 36 12.04 -8.01 -6.01
CA ALA A 36 12.81 -9.16 -5.54
C ALA A 36 13.92 -8.70 -4.57
N GLY A 37 14.33 -9.57 -3.66
CA GLY A 37 15.48 -9.35 -2.78
C GLY A 37 15.15 -8.77 -1.40
N GLU A 38 16.12 -8.05 -0.81
CA GLU A 38 16.13 -7.60 0.59
C GLU A 38 14.92 -6.72 0.98
N ASP A 39 14.36 -5.98 0.02
CA ASP A 39 13.13 -5.18 0.18
C ASP A 39 11.96 -6.01 0.72
N ILE A 40 11.81 -7.27 0.27
CA ILE A 40 10.67 -8.11 0.64
C ILE A 40 10.76 -8.50 2.12
N LEU A 41 11.95 -8.87 2.60
CA LEU A 41 12.13 -9.28 3.99
C LEU A 41 11.84 -8.13 4.96
N GLN A 42 12.30 -6.92 4.63
CA GLN A 42 12.00 -5.72 5.42
C GLN A 42 10.50 -5.43 5.42
N LEU A 43 9.84 -5.51 4.26
CA LEU A 43 8.39 -5.32 4.16
C LEU A 43 7.66 -6.39 4.99
N TYR A 44 8.03 -7.67 4.88
CA TYR A 44 7.46 -8.77 5.65
C TYR A 44 7.53 -8.55 7.18
N GLN A 45 8.63 -7.96 7.66
CA GLN A 45 8.78 -7.63 9.07
C GLN A 45 7.78 -6.57 9.55
N THR A 46 7.27 -5.71 8.67
CA THR A 46 6.25 -4.70 9.02
C THR A 46 4.84 -5.26 9.16
N LEU A 47 4.58 -6.46 8.61
CA LEU A 47 3.26 -7.09 8.64
C LEU A 47 2.88 -7.51 10.06
N SER A 48 1.57 -7.46 10.37
CA SER A 48 1.01 -8.09 11.56
C SER A 48 0.98 -9.61 11.42
N ASP A 49 0.78 -10.33 12.52
CA ASP A 49 0.77 -11.79 12.50
C ASP A 49 -0.33 -12.35 11.58
N ASP A 50 -1.55 -11.80 11.63
CA ASP A 50 -2.65 -12.19 10.72
C ASP A 50 -2.30 -12.01 9.24
N GLU A 51 -1.51 -10.97 8.92
CA GLU A 51 -1.08 -10.71 7.54
C GLU A 51 0.04 -11.67 7.13
N ARG A 52 0.97 -11.98 8.04
CA ARG A 52 2.01 -13.00 7.80
C ARG A 52 1.39 -14.36 7.57
N ASP A 53 0.43 -14.74 8.40
CA ASP A 53 -0.36 -15.97 8.23
C ASP A 53 -1.07 -15.99 6.88
N ARG A 54 -1.67 -14.86 6.48
CA ARG A 54 -2.29 -14.74 5.16
C ARG A 54 -1.28 -14.85 4.02
N ALA A 55 -0.10 -14.24 4.14
CA ALA A 55 0.96 -14.33 3.15
C ALA A 55 1.40 -15.80 2.97
N ASN A 56 1.54 -16.54 4.07
CA ASN A 56 1.96 -17.94 4.07
C ASN A 56 0.92 -18.92 3.53
N ARG A 57 -0.34 -18.47 3.33
CA ARG A 57 -1.41 -19.29 2.72
C ARG A 57 -1.44 -19.21 1.19
N PHE A 58 -0.66 -18.32 0.57
CA PHE A 58 -0.60 -18.29 -0.90
C PHE A 58 0.13 -19.51 -1.44
N HIS A 59 -0.46 -20.14 -2.46
CA HIS A 59 0.14 -21.30 -3.13
C HIS A 59 1.28 -20.91 -4.08
N PHE A 60 1.17 -19.75 -4.72
CA PHE A 60 2.16 -19.26 -5.68
C PHE A 60 3.04 -18.18 -5.03
N GLU A 61 4.36 -18.35 -5.15
CA GLU A 61 5.36 -17.41 -4.60
C GLU A 61 5.19 -15.98 -5.14
N THR A 62 4.77 -15.83 -6.41
CA THR A 62 4.49 -14.53 -7.01
C THR A 62 3.34 -13.80 -6.31
N ASP A 63 2.26 -14.51 -5.98
CA ASP A 63 1.11 -13.91 -5.28
C ASP A 63 1.45 -13.61 -3.83
N GLN A 64 2.19 -14.50 -3.16
CA GLN A 64 2.75 -14.26 -1.83
C GLN A 64 3.59 -12.98 -1.82
N THR A 65 4.54 -12.86 -2.76
CA THR A 65 5.43 -11.70 -2.87
C THR A 65 4.65 -10.42 -3.11
N ARG A 66 3.72 -10.41 -4.08
CA ARG A 66 2.88 -9.25 -4.37
C ARG A 66 2.04 -8.83 -3.16
N PHE A 67 1.51 -9.79 -2.41
CA PHE A 67 0.77 -9.52 -1.19
C PHE A 67 1.66 -8.85 -0.12
N ILE A 68 2.84 -9.40 0.15
CA ILE A 68 3.79 -8.83 1.11
C ILE A 68 4.19 -7.41 0.71
N VAL A 69 4.53 -7.20 -0.56
CA VAL A 69 4.95 -5.88 -1.06
C VAL A 69 3.81 -4.88 -0.94
N ALA A 70 2.60 -5.22 -1.40
CA ALA A 70 1.46 -4.33 -1.33
C ALA A 70 1.11 -3.95 0.13
N ARG A 71 1.07 -4.92 1.05
CA ARG A 71 0.73 -4.67 2.46
C ARG A 71 1.83 -3.89 3.18
N GLY A 72 3.09 -4.27 3.02
CA GLY A 72 4.20 -3.55 3.65
C GLY A 72 4.29 -2.10 3.18
N LEU A 73 4.08 -1.83 1.88
CA LEU A 73 4.07 -0.47 1.35
C LEU A 73 2.91 0.35 1.91
N LEU A 74 1.70 -0.22 1.98
CA LEU A 74 0.55 0.45 2.59
C LEU A 74 0.84 0.83 4.04
N ARG A 75 1.39 -0.09 4.84
CA ARG A 75 1.73 0.18 6.25
C ARG A 75 2.81 1.26 6.37
N ASN A 76 3.83 1.24 5.51
CA ASN A 76 4.87 2.27 5.48
C ASN A 76 4.36 3.64 5.03
N ILE A 77 3.37 3.69 4.14
CA ILE A 77 2.74 4.95 3.75
C ILE A 77 1.96 5.52 4.94
N LEU A 78 1.14 4.69 5.60
CA LEU A 78 0.32 5.11 6.73
C LEU A 78 1.15 5.47 7.98
N SER A 79 2.29 4.80 8.22
CA SER A 79 3.21 5.13 9.31
C SER A 79 3.71 6.56 9.24
N ARG A 80 3.93 7.06 8.02
CA ARG A 80 4.37 8.44 7.79
C ARG A 80 3.26 9.46 7.99
N TYR A 81 2.00 9.14 7.64
CA TYR A 81 0.87 10.03 7.92
C TYR A 81 0.51 10.07 9.40
N LEU A 82 0.61 8.94 10.09
CA LEU A 82 0.16 8.80 11.49
C LEU A 82 1.29 9.01 12.50
N ASN A 83 2.55 9.06 12.06
CA ASN A 83 3.74 9.08 12.91
C ASN A 83 3.75 7.93 13.94
N LEU A 84 3.44 6.72 13.48
CA LEU A 84 3.35 5.49 14.29
C LEU A 84 4.07 4.34 13.58
N ASP A 85 4.65 3.40 14.33
CA ASP A 85 5.27 2.21 13.75
C ASP A 85 4.23 1.37 12.97
N ALA A 86 4.58 1.01 11.74
CA ALA A 86 3.81 0.19 10.81
C ALA A 86 3.28 -1.12 11.43
N LYS A 87 4.01 -1.72 12.37
CA LYS A 87 3.63 -2.98 13.03
C LYS A 87 2.40 -2.84 13.94
N HIS A 88 2.10 -1.64 14.44
CA HIS A 88 1.01 -1.41 15.39
C HIS A 88 -0.35 -1.17 14.73
N PHE A 89 -0.44 -1.17 13.40
CA PHE A 89 -1.72 -0.99 12.72
C PHE A 89 -2.58 -2.25 12.73
N ASN A 90 -3.82 -2.09 13.17
CA ASN A 90 -4.85 -3.11 13.01
C ASN A 90 -5.76 -2.73 11.84
N PHE A 91 -5.84 -3.59 10.84
CA PHE A 91 -6.75 -3.42 9.72
C PHE A 91 -7.99 -4.28 9.94
N ALA A 92 -9.16 -3.69 9.75
CA ALA A 92 -10.42 -4.39 9.71
C ALA A 92 -11.06 -4.20 8.33
N THR A 93 -11.65 -5.26 7.80
CA THR A 93 -12.57 -5.14 6.68
C THR A 93 -13.93 -4.75 7.23
N ARG A 94 -14.54 -3.70 6.69
CA ARG A 94 -15.94 -3.43 6.98
C ARG A 94 -16.76 -4.58 6.41
N ALA A 95 -17.53 -5.29 7.26
CA ALA A 95 -18.56 -6.18 6.76
C ALA A 95 -19.59 -5.33 6.03
N THR A 96 -19.83 -5.64 4.76
CA THR A 96 -20.92 -5.01 4.03
C THR A 96 -22.22 -5.54 4.63
N GLU A 97 -22.88 -4.76 5.47
CA GLU A 97 -24.29 -5.01 5.78
C GLU A 97 -25.06 -4.83 4.46
N SER A 98 -25.58 -5.93 3.92
CA SER A 98 -26.62 -5.86 2.91
C SER A 98 -27.81 -5.17 3.58
N LEU A 99 -28.09 -3.94 3.15
CA LEU A 99 -29.39 -3.33 3.36
C LEU A 99 -30.42 -4.26 2.68
N LEU A 100 -31.13 -5.03 3.51
CA LEU A 100 -32.42 -5.62 3.15
C LEU A 100 -33.51 -4.58 3.40
#